data_AF-A0A2K3KC85-F1
#
_entry.id   AF-A0A2K3KC85-F1
#
_cell.length_a   1.000
_cell.length_b   1.000
_cell.length_c   1.000
_cell.angle_alpha   90.00
_cell.angle_beta   90.00
_cell.angle_gamma   90.00
#
_symmetry.space_group_name_H-M   'P 1'
#
loop_
_entity.id
_entity.type
_entity.pdbx_description
1 polymer ?
#
loop_
_entity_poly.entity_id
_entity_poly.type
_entity_poly.pdbx_seq_one_letter_code
_entity_poly.pdbx_strand_id
1 'polypeptide(L)' 'MKLPAAVFKKIVRIQREFLWGGVKGGRKISWVNWKEVCKRRCQGGLGVRDVGK' A
#
# COMPACT_ATOMS: atom_id res chain seq x y z
N MET A 1 4.33 2.64 19.30
CA MET A 1 5.61 2.05 18.83
C MET A 1 5.91 2.59 17.44
N LYS A 2 7.11 3.13 17.21
CA LYS A 2 7.55 3.50 15.85
C LYS A 2 8.29 2.31 15.26
N LEU A 3 7.78 1.76 14.17
CA LEU A 3 8.47 0.71 13.43
C LEU A 3 9.76 1.29 12.80
N PRO A 4 10.86 0.54 12.75
CA PRO A 4 12.05 0.96 12.04
C PRO A 4 11.72 1.28 10.58
N ALA A 5 12.40 2.28 10.01
CA ALA A 5 12.08 2.76 8.68
C ALA A 5 12.16 1.69 7.59
N ALA A 6 13.14 0.78 7.72
CA ALA A 6 13.29 -0.35 6.81
C ALA A 6 12.08 -1.30 6.84
N VAL A 7 11.51 -1.52 8.02
CA VAL A 7 10.42 -2.49 8.22
C VAL A 7 9.13 -1.97 7.61
N PHE A 8 8.70 -0.73 7.95
CA PHE A 8 7.46 -0.21 7.38
C PHE A 8 7.56 -0.01 5.86
N LYS A 9 8.72 0.41 5.34
CA LYS A 9 8.95 0.50 3.88
C LYS A 9 8.75 -0.84 3.19
N LYS A 10 9.23 -1.94 3.79
CA LYS A 10 9.07 -3.29 3.25
C LYS A 10 7.62 -3.75 3.29
N ILE A 11 6.89 -3.45 4.37
CA ILE A 11 5.46 -3.74 4.47
C ILE A 11 4.65 -2.99 3.40
N VAL A 12 4.86 -1.67 3.28
CA VAL A 12 4.18 -0.84 2.27
C VAL A 12 4.50 -1.35 0.86
N ARG A 13 5.74 -1.77 0.59
CA ARG A 13 6.11 -2.39 -0.69
C ARG A 13 5.30 -3.66 -0.97
N ILE A 14 5.22 -4.59 -0.02
CA ILE A 14 4.44 -5.83 -0.17
C ILE A 14 2.96 -5.52 -0.45
N GLN A 15 2.36 -4.58 0.28
CA GLN A 15 0.95 -4.20 0.07
C GLN A 15 0.73 -3.58 -1.33
N ARG A 16 1.67 -2.76 -1.81
CA ARG A 16 1.63 -2.18 -3.16
C ARG A 16 1.83 -3.21 -4.26
N GLU A 17 2.75 -4.14 -4.07
CA GLU A 17 2.98 -5.26 -4.99
C GLU A 17 1.78 -6.22 -5.03
N PHE A 18 1.06 -6.40 -3.92
CA PHE A 18 -0.19 -7.17 -3.94
C PHE A 18 -1.27 -6.49 -4.82
N LEU A 19 -1.41 -5.17 -4.74
CA LEU A 19 -2.47 -4.43 -5.45
C LEU A 19 -2.12 -4.10 -6.90
N TRP A 20 -0.86 -3.75 -7.18
CA TRP A 20 -0.39 -3.32 -8.50
C TRP A 20 0.76 -4.17 -9.05
N GLY A 21 1.05 -5.30 -8.43
CA GLY A 21 1.91 -6.32 -9.01
C GLY A 21 1.20 -6.99 -10.18
N GLY A 22 1.93 -7.10 -11.28
CA GLY A 22 1.59 -7.95 -12.41
C GLY A 22 2.17 -9.35 -12.23
N VAL A 23 1.74 -10.26 -13.09
CA VAL A 23 2.28 -11.62 -13.18
C VAL A 23 3.77 -11.54 -13.54
N LYS A 24 4.59 -12.43 -13.00
CA LYS A 24 6.06 -12.48 -13.20
C LYS A 24 6.81 -11.18 -12.82
N GLY A 25 6.30 -10.42 -11.85
CA GLY A 25 6.97 -9.21 -11.35
C GLY A 25 6.81 -7.98 -12.25
N GLY A 26 5.89 -8.02 -13.22
CA GLY A 26 5.50 -6.83 -13.97
C GLY A 26 4.96 -5.75 -13.03
N ARG A 27 5.25 -4.47 -13.29
CA ARG A 27 4.70 -3.36 -12.49
C ARG A 27 3.53 -2.74 -13.23
N LYS A 28 2.32 -2.78 -12.66
CA LYS A 28 1.17 -2.04 -13.20
C LYS A 28 1.21 -0.59 -12.70
N ILE A 29 0.66 0.33 -13.49
CA ILE A 29 0.52 1.74 -13.12
C ILE A 29 -0.45 1.83 -11.95
N SER A 30 -0.03 2.52 -10.88
CA SER A 30 -0.90 2.85 -9.76
C SER A 30 -1.71 4.11 -10.10
N TRP A 31 -2.92 3.92 -10.63
CA TRP A 31 -3.84 5.01 -10.98
C TRP A 31 -4.42 5.76 -9.76
N VAL A 32 -4.35 5.15 -8.57
CA VAL A 32 -4.90 5.69 -7.34
C VAL A 32 -3.77 5.96 -6.34
N ASN A 33 -3.80 7.12 -5.70
CA ASN A 33 -2.82 7.49 -4.68
C ASN A 33 -2.91 6.53 -3.47
N TRP A 34 -1.75 6.13 -2.92
CA TRP A 34 -1.67 5.27 -1.73
C TRP A 34 -2.49 5.78 -0.54
N LYS A 35 -2.53 7.10 -0.34
CA LYS A 35 -3.32 7.70 0.75
C LYS A 35 -4.81 7.45 0.59
N GLU A 36 -5.33 7.46 -0.65
CA GLU A 36 -6.74 7.18 -0.95
C GLU A 36 -7.06 5.70 -0.70
N VAL A 37 -6.14 4.80 -1.09
CA VAL A 37 -6.28 3.36 -0.83
C VAL A 37 -6.38 3.06 0.67
N CYS A 38 -5.63 3.81 1.50
CA CYS A 38 -5.61 3.61 2.95
C CYS A 38 -6.82 4.21 3.68
N LYS A 39 -7.67 5.00 3.01
CA LYS A 39 -8.91 5.50 3.62
C LYS A 39 -9.83 4.34 3.96
N ARG A 40 -10.74 4.56 4.92
CA ARG A 40 -11.79 3.59 5.25
C ARG A 40 -12.69 3.33 4.04
N ARG A 41 -13.31 2.14 3.98
CA ARG A 41 -14.27 1.80 2.90
C ARG A 41 -15.43 2.78 2.80
N CYS A 42 -15.93 3.27 3.94
CA CYS A 42 -16.98 4.31 3.97
C CYS A 42 -16.54 5.68 3.41
N GLN A 43 -15.24 5.88 3.19
CA GLN A 43 -14.66 7.10 2.61
C GLN A 43 -14.11 6.85 1.19
N GLY A 44 -14.48 5.73 0.55
CA GLY A 44 -14.05 5.39 -0.81
C GLY A 44 -12.67 4.72 -0.93
N GLY A 45 -12.02 4.39 0.19
CA GLY A 45 -10.76 3.65 0.20
C GLY A 45 -10.94 2.13 0.31
N LEU A 46 -9.83 1.39 0.38
CA LEU A 46 -9.84 -0.06 0.58
C LEU A 46 -9.73 -0.47 2.06
N GLY A 47 -9.41 0.47 2.95
CA GLY A 47 -9.18 0.20 4.37
C GLY A 47 -7.83 -0.47 4.65
N VAL A 48 -6.88 -0.38 3.72
CA VAL A 48 -5.51 -0.87 3.93
C VAL A 48 -4.86 -0.04 5.03
N ARG A 49 -4.31 -0.70 6.05
CA ARG A 49 -3.59 -0.01 7.12
C ARG A 49 -2.27 0.53 6.58
N ASP A 50 -2.13 1.86 6.59
CA ASP A 50 -0.85 2.52 6.36
C ASP A 50 0.02 2.35 7.62
N VAL A 51 1.05 1.52 7.51
CA VAL A 51 1.93 1.17 8.63
C VAL A 51 3.07 2.19 8.80
N GLY A 52 3.25 3.09 7.83
CA GLY A 52 4.25 4.15 7.88
C GLY A 52 3.77 5.46 8.53
N LYS A 53 2.52 5.50 9.02
CA LYS A 53 1.90 6.67 9.62
C LYS A 53 1.64 6.47 11.12
#